data_AF-A0A7S4KCM5-F1
#
_entry.id   AF-A0A7S4KCM5-F1
#
_cell.length_a   1.000
_cell.length_b   1.000
_cell.length_c   1.000
_cell.angle_alpha   90.00
_cell.angle_beta   90.00
_cell.angle_gamma   90.00
#
_symmetry.space_group_name_H-M   'P 1'
#
loop_
_entity.id
_entity.type
_entity.pdbx_description
1 polymer ?
#
loop_
_entity_poly.entity_id
_entity_poly.type
_entity_poly.pdbx_seq_one_letter_code
_entity_poly.pdbx_strand_id
1 'polypeptide(L)'
;LTSHLPSPIIHAPAAFMVAVAASILLLSFAIVSVSAFAMIDPSSAPTPSPPHFRVAAVWSKAGVGTSAVLEPDPRTAPTGAKKKGPRVAFDVGSTPIFDEVVPAKVVCVSHGHVDHVGGIFGHARAHAVTYGGEAPTYYVPIELVPHLESAREAMSAMDAMCLDPSPSDGDGDGAVRARRRNESLMKMNVVGVRPGEEIELKGIKGRDGKR
;
A
#
# COMPACT_ATOMS: atom_id res chain seq x y z
N LEU A 1 26.27 24.68 37.21
CA LEU A 1 25.71 25.53 36.13
C LEU A 1 24.89 24.64 35.20
N THR A 2 23.68 24.32 35.64
CA THR A 2 22.69 23.48 34.94
C THR A 2 21.65 24.42 34.34
N SER A 3 21.75 24.69 33.04
CA SER A 3 20.75 25.49 32.31
C SER A 3 19.67 24.59 31.75
N HIS A 4 18.52 24.54 32.43
CA HIS A 4 17.26 24.07 31.87
C HIS A 4 16.75 25.09 30.85
N LEU A 5 16.68 24.70 29.58
CA LEU A 5 15.92 25.42 28.56
C LEU A 5 14.50 24.81 28.49
N PRO A 6 13.43 25.61 28.42
CA PRO A 6 12.07 25.10 28.27
C PRO A 6 11.81 24.70 26.81
N SER A 7 11.17 23.55 26.62
CA SER A 7 10.69 23.07 25.32
C SER A 7 9.57 23.99 24.79
N PRO A 8 9.58 24.38 23.50
CA PRO A 8 8.46 25.11 22.93
C PRO A 8 7.28 24.16 22.67
N ILE A 9 6.16 24.43 23.32
CA ILE A 9 4.86 23.85 22.99
C ILE A 9 4.37 24.54 21.73
N ILE A 10 4.52 23.89 20.57
CA ILE A 10 3.93 24.33 19.31
C ILE A 10 2.50 23.80 19.28
N HIS A 11 1.54 24.68 19.57
CA HIS A 11 0.13 24.46 19.25
C HIS A 11 -0.05 24.56 17.73
N ALA A 12 -0.20 23.42 17.05
CA ALA A 12 -0.69 23.39 15.68
C ALA A 12 -2.24 23.52 15.70
N PRO A 13 -2.84 24.41 14.88
CA PRO A 13 -4.27 24.64 14.89
C PRO A 13 -5.01 23.44 14.29
N ALA A 14 -6.12 23.04 14.93
CA ALA A 14 -7.01 21.94 14.55
C ALA A 14 -7.60 22.04 13.13
N ALA A 15 -7.35 23.14 12.39
CA ALA A 15 -7.82 23.36 11.04
C ALA A 15 -7.08 22.55 9.96
N PHE A 16 -5.86 22.05 10.24
CA PHE A 16 -5.08 21.30 9.23
C PHE A 16 -5.44 19.80 9.16
N MET A 17 -6.05 19.25 10.23
CA MET A 17 -6.48 17.84 10.27
C MET A 17 -7.76 17.56 9.46
N VAL A 18 -8.56 18.59 9.16
CA VAL A 18 -9.76 18.45 8.34
C VAL A 18 -9.42 18.33 6.84
N ALA A 19 -8.32 18.93 6.38
CA ALA A 19 -7.97 18.95 4.97
C ALA A 19 -7.43 17.60 4.44
N VAL A 20 -6.65 16.86 5.24
CA VAL A 20 -6.08 15.56 4.83
C VAL A 20 -7.14 14.44 4.90
N ALA A 21 -8.01 14.48 5.91
CA ALA A 21 -9.20 13.63 5.95
C ALA A 21 -10.15 13.97 4.79
N ALA A 22 -10.30 15.26 4.44
CA ALA A 22 -11.07 15.68 3.28
C ALA A 22 -10.44 15.27 1.94
N SER A 23 -9.11 15.12 1.79
CA SER A 23 -8.51 14.60 0.55
C SER A 23 -8.70 13.09 0.38
N ILE A 24 -8.71 12.32 1.48
CA ILE A 24 -9.02 10.88 1.47
C ILE A 24 -10.54 10.66 1.33
N LEU A 25 -11.37 11.53 1.93
CA LEU A 25 -12.82 11.57 1.67
C LEU A 25 -13.13 12.09 0.25
N LEU A 26 -12.35 13.02 -0.30
CA LEU A 26 -12.50 13.49 -1.68
C LEU A 26 -12.07 12.41 -2.66
N LEU A 27 -11.18 11.48 -2.31
CA LEU A 27 -10.97 10.26 -3.09
C LEU A 27 -12.18 9.31 -3.00
N SER A 28 -12.93 9.37 -1.90
CA SER A 28 -14.21 8.65 -1.73
C SER A 28 -15.38 9.35 -2.45
N PHE A 29 -15.33 10.67 -2.65
CA PHE A 29 -16.33 11.46 -3.37
C PHE A 29 -16.01 11.69 -4.86
N ALA A 30 -14.74 11.65 -5.28
CA ALA A 30 -14.34 11.82 -6.67
C ALA A 30 -14.65 10.58 -7.53
N ILE A 31 -14.96 9.44 -6.90
CA ILE A 31 -15.57 8.28 -7.59
C ILE A 31 -17.07 8.54 -7.86
N VAL A 32 -17.68 9.61 -7.31
CA VAL A 32 -19.09 9.96 -7.52
C VAL A 32 -19.23 11.48 -7.71
N SER A 33 -18.77 12.03 -8.84
CA SER A 33 -19.23 13.36 -9.26
C SER A 33 -19.15 13.57 -10.77
N VAL A 34 -20.13 13.02 -11.48
CA VAL A 34 -20.71 13.70 -12.64
C VAL A 34 -22.22 13.64 -12.45
N SER A 35 -22.84 14.77 -12.10
CA SER A 35 -24.26 14.98 -12.37
C SER A 35 -24.51 16.46 -12.56
N ALA A 36 -24.84 16.78 -13.82
CA ALA A 36 -25.50 18.02 -14.19
C ALA A 36 -26.78 18.19 -13.37
N PHE A 37 -27.01 19.40 -12.89
CA PHE A 37 -28.24 19.79 -12.22
C PHE A 37 -29.40 19.78 -13.22
N ALA A 38 -30.17 18.69 -13.23
CA ALA A 38 -31.53 18.66 -13.73
C ALA A 38 -32.44 18.28 -12.56
N MET A 39 -33.56 18.98 -12.39
CA MET A 39 -34.61 18.60 -11.44
C MET A 39 -35.17 17.24 -11.83
N ILE A 40 -34.65 16.18 -11.22
CA ILE A 40 -35.12 14.80 -11.37
C ILE A 40 -35.95 14.47 -10.13
N ASP A 41 -37.13 13.90 -10.35
CA ASP A 41 -38.00 13.32 -9.34
C ASP A 41 -37.19 12.36 -8.42
N PRO A 42 -37.10 12.64 -7.10
CA PRO A 42 -36.30 11.84 -6.17
C PRO A 42 -36.79 10.39 -6.04
N SER A 43 -37.97 10.04 -6.56
CA SER A 43 -38.47 8.64 -6.59
C SER A 43 -37.93 7.81 -7.77
N SER A 44 -37.28 8.46 -8.75
CA SER A 44 -36.79 7.82 -9.99
C SER A 44 -35.26 7.65 -10.06
N ALA A 45 -34.53 8.15 -9.04
CA ALA A 45 -33.08 8.01 -9.02
C ALA A 45 -32.72 6.51 -8.89
N PRO A 46 -31.96 5.94 -9.86
CA PRO A 46 -31.50 4.57 -9.74
C PRO A 46 -30.71 4.45 -8.44
N THR A 47 -31.06 3.46 -7.63
CA THR A 47 -30.34 3.18 -6.39
C THR A 47 -28.88 2.90 -6.78
N PRO A 48 -27.89 3.66 -6.26
CA PRO A 48 -26.51 3.48 -6.66
C PRO A 48 -26.10 2.04 -6.36
N SER A 49 -25.44 1.39 -7.32
CA SER A 49 -24.93 0.05 -7.11
C SER A 49 -23.96 0.07 -5.91
N PRO A 50 -23.99 -0.97 -5.05
CA PRO A 50 -23.08 -1.02 -3.92
C PRO A 50 -21.63 -1.00 -4.41
N PRO A 51 -20.73 -0.28 -3.72
CA PRO A 51 -19.34 -0.17 -4.14
C PRO A 51 -18.67 -1.54 -4.15
N HIS A 52 -17.81 -1.79 -5.13
CA HIS A 52 -17.08 -3.05 -5.26
C HIS A 52 -16.05 -3.28 -4.14
N PHE A 53 -15.63 -2.20 -3.50
CA PHE A 53 -14.69 -2.20 -2.39
C PHE A 53 -15.31 -1.53 -1.17
N ARG A 54 -14.93 -2.01 0.00
CA ARG A 54 -15.13 -1.32 1.28
C ARG A 54 -13.80 -0.95 1.89
N VAL A 55 -13.82 0.07 2.74
CA VAL A 55 -12.68 0.45 3.56
C VAL A 55 -12.48 -0.59 4.66
N ALA A 56 -11.35 -1.29 4.66
CA ALA A 56 -10.98 -2.26 5.69
C ALA A 56 -10.30 -1.56 6.88
N ALA A 57 -9.37 -0.65 6.61
CA ALA A 57 -8.65 0.12 7.61
C ALA A 57 -8.16 1.44 7.02
N VAL A 58 -8.12 2.50 7.83
CA VAL A 58 -7.51 3.79 7.48
C VAL A 58 -6.78 4.33 8.68
N TRP A 59 -5.59 4.85 8.45
CA TRP A 59 -4.85 5.60 9.45
C TRP A 59 -4.06 6.72 8.78
N SER A 60 -4.05 7.89 9.40
CA SER A 60 -3.22 9.00 8.96
C SER A 60 -2.77 9.83 10.16
N LYS A 61 -1.50 10.21 10.14
CA LYS A 61 -0.91 11.19 11.04
C LYS A 61 0.08 12.02 10.23
N ALA A 62 -0.22 13.32 10.11
CA ALA A 62 0.55 14.26 9.30
C ALA A 62 2.05 14.20 9.63
N GLY A 63 2.89 14.06 8.60
CA GLY A 63 4.33 13.98 8.72
C GLY A 63 4.87 12.70 9.37
N VAL A 64 4.01 11.72 9.66
CA VAL A 64 4.41 10.42 10.23
C VAL A 64 4.06 9.29 9.28
N GLY A 65 2.79 9.19 8.89
CA GLY A 65 2.37 8.18 7.94
C GLY A 65 0.93 8.33 7.50
N THR A 66 0.63 7.88 6.30
CA THR A 66 -0.74 7.66 5.81
C THR A 66 -0.83 6.28 5.18
N SER A 67 -1.90 5.55 5.50
CA SER A 67 -2.28 4.30 4.84
C SER A 67 -3.79 4.12 4.85
N ALA A 68 -4.33 3.67 3.72
CA ALA A 68 -5.71 3.18 3.62
C ALA A 68 -5.71 1.80 2.97
N VAL A 69 -6.55 0.90 3.44
CA VAL A 69 -6.70 -0.46 2.89
C VAL A 69 -8.13 -0.65 2.46
N LEU A 70 -8.31 -1.02 1.20
CA LEU A 70 -9.56 -1.44 0.62
C LEU A 70 -9.60 -2.95 0.47
N GLU A 71 -10.76 -3.53 0.74
CA GLU A 71 -11.03 -4.93 0.47
C GLU A 71 -12.34 -5.10 -0.29
N PRO A 72 -12.51 -6.17 -1.07
CA PRO A 72 -13.74 -6.40 -1.83
C PRO A 72 -14.96 -6.42 -0.90
N ASP A 73 -16.03 -5.73 -1.30
CA ASP A 73 -17.26 -5.73 -0.53
C ASP A 73 -17.94 -7.11 -0.64
N PRO A 74 -18.16 -7.83 0.48
CA PRO A 74 -18.78 -9.15 0.45
C PRO A 74 -20.18 -9.16 -0.15
N ARG A 75 -20.89 -8.02 -0.14
CA ARG A 75 -22.22 -7.87 -0.75
C ARG A 75 -22.16 -7.89 -2.28
N THR A 76 -21.02 -7.46 -2.84
CA THR A 76 -20.78 -7.42 -4.28
C THR A 76 -20.01 -8.64 -4.78
N ALA A 77 -19.47 -9.47 -3.88
CA ALA A 77 -18.78 -10.69 -4.24
C ALA A 77 -19.73 -11.69 -4.93
N PRO A 78 -19.25 -12.46 -5.93
CA PRO A 78 -20.01 -13.57 -6.51
C PRO A 78 -20.41 -14.58 -5.43
N THR A 79 -21.66 -15.02 -5.44
CA THR A 79 -22.16 -16.07 -4.55
C THR A 79 -21.33 -17.35 -4.75
N GLY A 80 -20.67 -17.81 -3.69
CA GLY A 80 -19.78 -18.98 -3.73
C GLY A 80 -18.29 -18.69 -3.93
N ALA A 81 -17.86 -17.42 -3.97
CA ALA A 81 -16.44 -17.07 -3.97
C ALA A 81 -15.75 -17.53 -2.67
N LYS A 82 -15.00 -18.64 -2.74
CA LYS A 82 -14.26 -19.20 -1.60
C LYS A 82 -13.01 -18.39 -1.21
N LYS A 83 -12.54 -17.49 -2.07
CA LYS A 83 -11.37 -16.64 -1.81
C LYS A 83 -11.81 -15.19 -1.59
N LYS A 84 -11.35 -14.60 -0.48
CA LYS A 84 -11.30 -13.14 -0.34
C LYS A 84 -10.51 -12.59 -1.53
N GLY A 85 -11.10 -11.66 -2.29
CA GLY A 85 -10.41 -11.04 -3.41
C GLY A 85 -9.21 -10.18 -2.93
N PRO A 86 -8.39 -9.68 -3.86
CA PRO A 86 -7.18 -8.96 -3.52
C PRO A 86 -7.49 -7.67 -2.76
N ARG A 87 -6.71 -7.39 -1.71
CA ARG A 87 -6.69 -6.09 -1.03
C ARG A 87 -5.85 -5.09 -1.81
N VAL A 88 -6.28 -3.84 -1.76
CA VAL A 88 -5.57 -2.68 -2.33
C VAL A 88 -5.20 -1.76 -1.18
N ALA A 89 -3.93 -1.38 -1.09
CA ALA A 89 -3.50 -0.35 -0.15
C ALA A 89 -3.22 0.97 -0.89
N PHE A 90 -3.45 2.08 -0.23
CA PHE A 90 -3.02 3.41 -0.63
C PHE A 90 -2.03 3.93 0.39
N ASP A 91 -0.82 4.26 -0.07
CA ASP A 91 0.32 4.67 0.73
C ASP A 91 0.75 3.65 1.81
N VAL A 92 2.04 3.60 2.07
CA VAL A 92 2.65 2.75 3.09
C VAL A 92 3.66 3.60 3.84
N GLY A 93 3.16 4.56 4.61
CA GLY A 93 3.97 5.31 5.58
C GLY A 93 4.29 4.50 6.83
N SER A 94 4.82 5.18 7.85
CA SER A 94 4.94 4.59 9.19
C SER A 94 3.55 4.50 9.81
N THR A 95 2.93 3.32 9.77
CA THR A 95 1.52 3.13 10.12
C THR A 95 1.31 2.03 11.18
N PRO A 96 0.41 2.20 12.17
CA PRO A 96 0.08 1.17 13.15
C PRO A 96 -0.86 0.09 12.58
N ILE A 97 -1.46 0.32 11.41
CA ILE A 97 -2.32 -0.66 10.73
C ILE A 97 -1.52 -1.56 9.77
N PHE A 98 -0.23 -1.74 10.01
CA PHE A 98 0.67 -2.44 9.09
C PHE A 98 0.21 -3.88 8.81
N ASP A 99 -0.32 -4.59 9.81
CA ASP A 99 -0.88 -5.93 9.66
C ASP A 99 -2.07 -6.00 8.68
N GLU A 100 -2.82 -4.90 8.53
CA GLU A 100 -3.91 -4.81 7.54
C GLU A 100 -3.40 -4.51 6.13
N VAL A 101 -2.25 -3.85 6.04
CA VAL A 101 -1.57 -3.48 4.79
C VAL A 101 -0.82 -4.68 4.20
N VAL A 102 -0.12 -5.48 5.03
CA VAL A 102 0.70 -6.64 4.59
C VAL A 102 0.00 -7.57 3.60
N PRO A 103 -1.30 -7.92 3.73
CA PRO A 103 -2.00 -8.73 2.74
C PRO A 103 -2.24 -8.08 1.37
N ALA A 104 -2.03 -6.77 1.23
CA ALA A 104 -2.27 -6.05 -0.01
C ALA A 104 -1.23 -6.43 -1.06
N LYS A 105 -1.71 -7.00 -2.17
CA LYS A 105 -0.87 -7.32 -3.33
C LYS A 105 -0.68 -6.12 -4.26
N VAL A 106 -1.61 -5.17 -4.19
CA VAL A 106 -1.59 -3.94 -4.98
C VAL A 106 -1.49 -2.77 -4.02
N VAL A 107 -0.49 -1.91 -4.25
CA VAL A 107 -0.26 -0.71 -3.45
C VAL A 107 -0.18 0.49 -4.40
N CYS A 108 -1.01 1.49 -4.18
CA CYS A 108 -0.98 2.74 -4.91
C CYS A 108 -0.34 3.81 -4.03
N VAL A 109 0.73 4.44 -4.50
CA VAL A 109 1.44 5.50 -3.79
C VAL A 109 1.03 6.83 -4.39
N SER A 110 0.60 7.76 -3.54
CA SER A 110 0.16 9.08 -3.96
C SER A 110 1.32 9.97 -4.39
N HIS A 111 2.40 10.02 -3.61
CA HIS A 111 3.61 10.83 -3.88
C HIS A 111 4.81 10.38 -3.03
N GLY A 112 5.98 10.99 -3.25
CA GLY A 112 7.27 10.50 -2.76
C GLY A 112 7.70 10.97 -1.36
N HIS A 113 6.83 11.60 -0.58
CA HIS A 113 7.20 11.94 0.80
C HIS A 113 7.31 10.70 1.67
N VAL A 114 8.23 10.74 2.63
CA VAL A 114 8.59 9.58 3.48
C VAL A 114 7.39 9.07 4.28
N ASP A 115 6.46 9.93 4.66
CA ASP A 115 5.22 9.54 5.34
C ASP A 115 4.21 8.81 4.42
N HIS A 116 4.50 8.70 3.12
CA HIS A 116 3.68 7.93 2.17
C HIS A 116 4.43 6.69 1.64
N VAL A 117 5.76 6.74 1.54
CA VAL A 117 6.58 5.65 0.95
C VAL A 117 7.49 4.91 1.92
N GLY A 118 7.71 5.45 3.12
CA GLY A 118 8.78 5.00 4.01
C GLY A 118 8.68 3.53 4.45
N GLY A 119 7.48 2.95 4.45
CA GLY A 119 7.21 1.57 4.80
C GLY A 119 7.19 0.58 3.63
N ILE A 120 7.38 1.03 2.38
CA ILE A 120 7.28 0.17 1.17
C ILE A 120 8.20 -1.05 1.23
N PHE A 121 9.47 -0.87 1.61
CA PHE A 121 10.43 -1.97 1.66
C PHE A 121 10.12 -2.97 2.78
N GLY A 122 9.71 -2.46 3.94
CA GLY A 122 9.21 -3.28 5.04
C GLY A 122 7.99 -4.09 4.61
N HIS A 123 7.06 -3.47 3.88
CA HIS A 123 5.87 -4.12 3.37
C HIS A 123 6.22 -5.21 2.35
N ALA A 124 7.07 -4.92 1.36
CA ALA A 124 7.51 -5.90 0.37
C ALA A 124 8.11 -7.15 1.02
N ARG A 125 9.00 -6.95 2.00
CA ARG A 125 9.63 -8.04 2.74
C ARG A 125 8.62 -8.82 3.59
N ALA A 126 7.78 -8.13 4.36
CA ALA A 126 6.77 -8.78 5.20
C ALA A 126 5.74 -9.57 4.37
N HIS A 127 5.30 -9.00 3.24
CA HIS A 127 4.43 -9.67 2.28
C HIS A 127 5.09 -10.93 1.72
N ALA A 128 6.32 -10.82 1.21
CA ALA A 128 7.04 -11.97 0.66
C ALA A 128 7.24 -13.08 1.70
N VAL A 129 7.56 -12.75 2.96
CA VAL A 129 7.68 -13.76 4.03
C VAL A 129 6.34 -14.41 4.33
N THR A 130 5.26 -13.64 4.41
CA THR A 130 3.93 -14.13 4.80
C THR A 130 3.25 -14.93 3.68
N TYR A 131 3.48 -14.56 2.42
CA TYR A 131 2.80 -15.10 1.25
C TYR A 131 3.72 -15.90 0.32
N GLY A 132 4.71 -16.59 0.89
CA GLY A 132 5.47 -17.62 0.16
C GLY A 132 6.36 -17.08 -0.96
N GLY A 133 6.90 -15.88 -0.81
CA GLY A 133 7.79 -15.22 -1.76
C GLY A 133 7.06 -14.49 -2.88
N GLU A 134 5.76 -14.25 -2.75
CA GLU A 134 5.00 -13.43 -3.69
C GLU A 134 5.47 -11.96 -3.67
N ALA A 135 5.52 -11.34 -4.85
CA ALA A 135 5.93 -9.95 -5.02
C ALA A 135 4.69 -9.05 -5.14
N PRO A 136 4.44 -8.11 -4.21
CA PRO A 136 3.42 -7.09 -4.40
C PRO A 136 3.82 -6.10 -5.50
N THR A 137 2.81 -5.48 -6.11
CA THR A 137 2.96 -4.46 -7.15
C THR A 137 2.65 -3.09 -6.59
N TYR A 138 3.59 -2.15 -6.78
CA TYR A 138 3.50 -0.76 -6.37
C TYR A 138 3.30 0.11 -7.60
N TYR A 139 2.19 0.83 -7.63
CA TYR A 139 1.90 1.88 -8.61
C TYR A 139 2.32 3.21 -8.01
N VAL A 140 3.28 3.88 -8.63
CA VAL A 140 3.94 5.08 -8.08
C VAL A 140 4.04 6.16 -9.16
N PRO A 141 4.12 7.46 -8.82
CA PRO A 141 4.49 8.48 -9.80
C PRO A 141 5.77 8.10 -10.54
N ILE A 142 5.76 8.21 -11.88
CA ILE A 142 6.83 7.68 -12.72
C ILE A 142 8.22 8.23 -12.37
N GLU A 143 8.27 9.46 -11.87
CA GLU A 143 9.49 10.14 -11.44
C GLU A 143 10.13 9.48 -10.21
N LEU A 144 9.35 8.75 -9.39
CA LEU A 144 9.85 8.04 -8.20
C LEU A 144 10.49 6.69 -8.52
N VAL A 145 10.21 6.10 -9.67
CA VAL A 145 10.70 4.76 -10.05
C VAL A 145 12.22 4.64 -9.92
N PRO A 146 13.06 5.51 -10.52
CA PRO A 146 14.51 5.37 -10.39
C PRO A 146 15.00 5.49 -8.95
N HIS A 147 14.35 6.33 -8.14
CA HIS A 147 14.69 6.50 -6.72
C HIS A 147 14.33 5.27 -5.88
N LEU A 148 13.17 4.67 -6.15
CA LEU A 148 12.72 3.46 -5.47
C LEU A 148 13.57 2.25 -5.85
N GLU A 149 13.97 2.10 -7.11
CA GLU A 149 14.87 1.01 -7.52
C GLU A 149 16.27 1.17 -6.90
N SER A 150 16.83 2.39 -6.86
CA SER A 150 18.10 2.64 -6.16
C SER A 150 18.00 2.33 -4.66
N ALA A 151 16.92 2.75 -4.01
CA ALA A 151 16.68 2.43 -2.61
C ALA A 151 16.45 0.92 -2.39
N ARG A 152 15.78 0.24 -3.32
CA ARG A 152 15.60 -1.22 -3.30
C ARG A 152 16.93 -1.97 -3.36
N GLU A 153 17.87 -1.52 -4.19
CA GLU A 153 19.21 -2.11 -4.26
C GLU A 153 19.94 -1.95 -2.90
N ALA A 154 19.93 -0.74 -2.35
CA ALA A 154 20.55 -0.46 -1.05
C ALA A 154 19.94 -1.28 0.09
N MET A 155 18.61 -1.33 0.17
CA MET A 155 17.88 -2.11 1.17
C MET A 155 18.09 -3.62 0.98
N SER A 156 18.19 -4.11 -0.26
CA SER A 156 18.49 -5.52 -0.55
C SER A 156 19.91 -5.89 -0.12
N ALA A 157 20.89 -5.00 -0.36
CA ALA A 157 22.26 -5.20 0.08
C ALA A 157 22.34 -5.29 1.61
N MET A 158 21.61 -4.44 2.33
CA MET A 158 21.53 -4.50 3.80
C MET A 158 20.89 -5.81 4.30
N ASP A 159 19.76 -6.25 3.72
CA ASP A 159 19.10 -7.51 4.12
C ASP A 159 20.01 -8.73 3.83
N ALA A 160 20.80 -8.67 2.77
CA ALA A 160 21.77 -9.72 2.43
C ALA A 160 22.94 -9.83 3.42
N MET A 161 23.34 -8.74 4.08
CA MET A 161 24.39 -8.78 5.12
C MET A 161 23.97 -9.59 6.35
N CYS A 162 22.67 -9.74 6.58
CA CYS A 162 22.11 -10.52 7.69
C CYS A 162 21.96 -12.01 7.36
N LEU A 163 22.30 -12.43 6.14
CA LEU A 163 22.34 -13.85 5.78
C LEU A 163 23.70 -14.40 6.24
N ASP A 164 23.69 -15.26 7.26
CA ASP A 164 24.92 -15.83 7.84
C ASP A 164 25.90 -16.30 6.75
N PRO A 165 27.14 -15.78 6.72
CA PRO A 165 28.22 -16.51 6.10
C PRO A 165 28.53 -17.66 7.04
N SER A 166 27.86 -18.81 6.90
CA SER A 166 28.31 -20.01 7.61
C SER A 166 29.79 -20.22 7.23
N PRO A 167 30.72 -20.31 8.20
CA PRO A 167 32.09 -20.68 7.88
C PRO A 167 32.04 -22.03 7.19
N SER A 168 32.62 -22.10 5.99
CA SER A 168 32.79 -23.35 5.26
C SER A 168 33.89 -24.15 5.95
N ASP A 169 33.59 -24.68 7.13
CA ASP A 169 34.45 -25.62 7.83
C ASP A 169 34.01 -27.04 7.47
N GLY A 170 34.74 -27.65 6.53
CA GLY A 170 34.98 -29.09 6.50
C GLY A 170 33.88 -29.99 5.91
N ASP A 171 34.33 -30.83 4.98
CA ASP A 171 33.76 -32.11 4.54
C ASP A 171 32.64 -32.71 5.41
N GLY A 172 31.45 -32.91 4.84
CA GLY A 172 30.40 -33.70 5.48
C GLY A 172 29.12 -33.74 4.66
N ASP A 173 28.73 -34.95 4.27
CA ASP A 173 27.60 -35.38 3.45
C ASP A 173 26.21 -34.96 4.02
N GLY A 174 25.92 -33.65 3.98
CA GLY A 174 24.69 -33.03 4.50
C GLY A 174 24.12 -31.96 3.57
N ALA A 175 24.42 -32.05 2.27
CA ALA A 175 24.21 -31.02 1.24
C ALA A 175 22.74 -30.69 0.88
N VAL A 176 21.75 -31.05 1.72
CA VAL A 176 20.32 -30.96 1.35
C VAL A 176 19.55 -29.84 2.07
N ARG A 177 20.06 -29.20 3.14
CA ARG A 177 19.26 -28.20 3.90
C ARG A 177 19.77 -26.77 3.95
N ALA A 178 21.02 -26.50 3.62
CA ALA A 178 21.54 -25.13 3.51
C ALA A 178 21.45 -24.60 2.07
N ARG A 179 20.28 -24.80 1.43
CA ARG A 179 20.04 -24.27 0.08
C ARG A 179 19.95 -22.74 0.20
N ARG A 180 21.11 -22.09 0.08
CA ARG A 180 21.35 -20.71 -0.34
C ARG A 180 20.08 -19.87 -0.39
N ARG A 181 19.80 -19.10 0.66
CA ARG A 181 18.97 -17.88 0.55
C ARG A 181 19.75 -16.80 -0.21
N ASN A 182 20.34 -17.11 -1.36
CA ASN A 182 21.13 -16.16 -2.16
C ASN A 182 20.26 -15.10 -2.86
N GLU A 183 18.94 -15.16 -2.70
CA GLU A 183 18.01 -14.20 -3.27
C GLU A 183 17.39 -13.36 -2.15
N SER A 184 17.48 -12.03 -2.30
CA SER A 184 16.82 -11.06 -1.41
C SER A 184 15.35 -11.44 -1.21
N LEU A 185 14.89 -11.46 0.05
CA LEU A 185 13.48 -11.71 0.37
C LEU A 185 12.60 -10.50 0.01
N MET A 186 13.21 -9.36 -0.33
CA MET A 186 12.52 -8.13 -0.71
C MET A 186 12.13 -8.17 -2.19
N LYS A 187 11.13 -8.98 -2.49
CA LYS A 187 10.52 -9.09 -3.82
C LYS A 187 9.44 -8.03 -3.98
N MET A 188 9.55 -7.20 -5.01
CA MET A 188 8.55 -6.17 -5.34
C MET A 188 8.57 -5.86 -6.84
N ASN A 189 7.41 -5.46 -7.37
CA ASN A 189 7.28 -4.91 -8.72
C ASN A 189 6.94 -3.42 -8.61
N VAL A 190 7.72 -2.55 -9.24
CA VAL A 190 7.43 -1.11 -9.28
C VAL A 190 6.93 -0.75 -10.68
N VAL A 191 5.78 -0.09 -10.75
CA VAL A 191 5.16 0.38 -11.99
C VAL A 191 4.98 1.89 -11.88
N GLY A 192 5.67 2.63 -12.73
CA GLY A 192 5.52 4.07 -12.85
C GLY A 192 4.21 4.44 -13.53
N VAL A 193 3.53 5.47 -13.02
CA VAL A 193 2.24 5.98 -13.49
C VAL A 193 2.39 7.46 -13.81
N ARG A 194 1.93 7.87 -14.99
CA ARG A 194 1.90 9.28 -15.38
C ARG A 194 0.61 9.96 -14.93
N PRO A 195 0.62 11.29 -14.68
CA PRO A 195 -0.62 12.03 -14.46
C PRO A 195 -1.62 11.82 -15.60
N GLY A 196 -2.86 11.45 -15.26
CA GLY A 196 -3.93 11.18 -16.21
C GLY A 196 -3.87 9.80 -16.89
N GLU A 197 -2.91 8.95 -16.56
CA GLU A 197 -2.83 7.59 -17.06
C GLU A 197 -3.82 6.68 -16.31
N GLU A 198 -4.67 5.97 -17.06
CA GLU A 198 -5.55 4.94 -16.52
C GLU A 198 -4.86 3.58 -16.56
N ILE A 199 -4.84 2.88 -15.42
CA ILE A 199 -4.17 1.59 -15.30
C ILE A 199 -5.13 0.53 -14.79
N GLU A 200 -5.18 -0.58 -15.51
CA GLU A 200 -5.88 -1.78 -15.05
C GLU A 200 -5.09 -2.47 -13.93
N LEU A 201 -5.71 -2.57 -12.76
CA LEU A 201 -5.12 -3.25 -11.60
C LEU A 201 -5.18 -4.76 -11.80
N LYS A 202 -4.03 -5.37 -12.11
CA LYS A 202 -3.92 -6.81 -12.36
C LYS A 202 -4.40 -7.63 -11.17
N GLY A 203 -5.31 -8.58 -11.42
CA GLY A 203 -5.85 -9.49 -10.42
C GLY A 203 -7.13 -9.00 -9.74
N ILE A 204 -7.54 -7.75 -9.99
CA ILE A 204 -8.83 -7.21 -9.57
C ILE A 204 -9.81 -7.35 -10.74
N LYS A 205 -10.58 -8.45 -10.78
CA LYS A 205 -11.66 -8.57 -11.76
C LYS A 205 -12.95 -8.01 -11.16
N GLY A 206 -13.50 -6.97 -11.79
CA GLY A 206 -14.88 -6.55 -11.58
C GLY A 206 -15.86 -7.67 -11.93
N ARG A 207 -17.05 -7.65 -11.32
CA ARG A 207 -18.08 -8.69 -11.50
C ARG A 207 -18.64 -8.72 -12.93
N ASP A 208 -18.54 -7.60 -13.63
CA ASP A 208 -19.00 -7.51 -15.00
C ASP A 208 -17.83 -7.83 -15.92
N GLY A 209 -17.88 -8.99 -16.59
CA GLY A 209 -16.97 -9.35 -17.67
C GLY A 209 -17.12 -8.46 -18.92
N LYS A 210 -17.54 -7.20 -18.74
CA LYS A 210 -17.65 -6.17 -19.75
C LYS A 210 -16.79 -4.98 -19.32
N ARG A 211 -15.85 -4.66 -20.21
CA ARG A 211 -14.97 -3.49 -20.18
C ARG A 211 -15.77 -2.21 -20.12
#